data_AF-A0A968RUA4-F1
#
_entry.id   AF-A0A968RUA4-F1
#
_cell.length_a   1.000
_cell.length_b   1.000
_cell.length_c   1.000
_cell.angle_alpha   90.00
_cell.angle_beta   90.00
_cell.angle_gamma   90.00
#
_symmetry.space_group_name_H-M   'P 1'
#
loop_
_entity.id
_entity.type
_entity.pdbx_description
1 polymer ?
#
loop_
_entity_poly.entity_id
_entity_poly.type
_entity_poly.pdbx_seq_one_letter_code
_entity_poly.pdbx_strand_id
1 'polypeptide(L)'
;MNETITFCADVSELPGKLTRFFNICPRSSGDLVDFFISSDNCLEITGLDLGREEACLVLCDDLGFCDTTFLTMMVVPYQFPPQAFNDAGRTDQDNPIIIDVQANDNVVGGIKVLSVVNPPKYGRAIVLSNGTIQYFPDKQSCRGRDEFTYLICNNVGCASASVVVEILCDGVEVYSGFSPNGDGWNEVFFIANIESRPDNYLRVYNRWGNLVYEIKGYKNNWTGTWNGKLLPDGTYFYILEVEEEDETLIYRGAVEIHR
;
A
#
# COMPACT_ATOMS: atom_id res chain seq x y z
N MET A 1 4.73 -10.31 27.97
CA MET A 1 4.72 -11.74 28.33
C MET A 1 6.15 -12.23 28.33
N ASN A 2 6.53 -13.08 29.28
CA ASN A 2 7.87 -13.65 29.48
C ASN A 2 9.01 -12.64 29.64
N GLU A 3 8.69 -11.41 30.01
CA GLU A 3 9.67 -10.45 30.49
C GLU A 3 9.73 -10.54 32.00
N THR A 4 10.95 -10.58 32.53
CA THR A 4 11.23 -10.56 33.96
C THR A 4 11.80 -9.21 34.34
N ILE A 5 11.21 -8.57 35.35
CA ILE A 5 11.77 -7.38 35.99
C ILE A 5 12.17 -7.71 37.42
N THR A 6 13.17 -7.01 37.95
CA THR A 6 13.62 -7.17 39.33
C THR A 6 13.23 -5.94 40.14
N PHE A 7 12.54 -6.16 41.25
CA PHE A 7 12.18 -5.15 42.22
C PHE A 7 12.76 -5.55 43.59
N CYS A 8 13.67 -4.74 44.13
CA CYS A 8 14.17 -4.94 45.48
C CYS A 8 13.40 -4.02 46.43
N ALA A 9 12.76 -4.59 47.44
CA ALA A 9 12.01 -3.81 48.42
C ALA A 9 12.96 -2.94 49.25
N ASP A 10 12.52 -1.72 49.59
CA ASP A 10 13.24 -0.86 50.51
C ASP A 10 13.09 -1.42 51.94
N VAL A 11 14.21 -1.70 52.58
CA VAL A 11 14.29 -2.25 53.94
C VAL A 11 14.86 -1.25 54.94
N SER A 12 15.03 0.02 54.55
CA SER A 12 15.59 1.06 55.42
C SER A 12 14.76 1.34 56.66
N GLU A 13 13.46 1.04 56.61
CA GLU A 13 12.51 1.18 57.74
C GLU A 13 12.57 -0.01 58.71
N LEU A 14 13.28 -1.10 58.37
CA LEU A 14 13.51 -2.20 59.30
C LEU A 14 14.74 -1.89 60.18
N PRO A 15 14.59 -1.90 61.51
CA PRO A 15 15.69 -1.57 62.43
C PRO A 15 16.79 -2.64 62.47
N GLY A 16 16.48 -3.88 62.10
CA GLY A 16 17.40 -5.02 62.04
C GLY A 16 17.77 -5.43 60.61
N LYS A 17 18.55 -6.50 60.49
CA LYS A 17 18.90 -7.09 59.20
C LYS A 17 17.74 -7.92 58.69
N LEU A 18 17.35 -7.75 57.42
CA LEU A 18 16.33 -8.58 56.77
C LEU A 18 16.68 -10.08 56.88
N THR A 19 15.76 -10.88 57.40
CA THR A 19 15.90 -12.34 57.54
C THR A 19 14.85 -13.14 56.80
N ARG A 20 13.65 -12.59 56.60
CA ARG A 20 12.55 -13.29 55.92
C ARG A 20 11.88 -12.36 54.93
N PHE A 21 11.62 -12.89 53.74
CA PHE A 21 10.83 -12.25 52.70
C PHE A 21 9.93 -13.32 52.08
N PHE A 22 8.60 -13.13 52.15
CA PHE A 22 7.63 -14.10 51.64
C PHE A 22 6.34 -13.44 51.16
N ASN A 23 5.65 -14.10 50.23
CA ASN A 23 4.34 -13.69 49.73
C ASN A 23 3.23 -14.41 50.52
N ILE A 24 2.30 -13.66 51.12
CA ILE A 24 1.21 -14.18 51.97
C ILE A 24 -0.12 -14.36 51.24
N CYS A 25 -0.24 -13.95 49.97
CA CYS A 25 -1.44 -14.17 49.17
C CYS A 25 -1.18 -15.00 47.89
N PRO A 26 -0.62 -16.22 48.00
CA PRO A 26 -0.26 -17.06 46.86
C PRO A 26 -1.45 -17.52 45.99
N ARG A 27 -2.69 -17.28 46.42
CA ARG A 27 -3.90 -17.59 45.63
C ARG A 27 -4.35 -16.43 44.74
N SER A 28 -3.75 -15.26 44.92
CA SER A 28 -4.00 -14.04 44.13
C SER A 28 -2.78 -13.64 43.31
N SER A 29 -1.78 -14.52 43.25
CA SER A 29 -0.48 -14.32 42.61
C SER A 29 -0.02 -15.64 41.97
N GLY A 30 0.56 -15.60 40.78
CA GLY A 30 1.15 -16.78 40.13
C GLY A 30 0.34 -17.34 38.96
N ASP A 31 -0.86 -16.81 38.69
CA ASP A 31 -1.67 -17.24 37.54
C ASP A 31 -1.34 -16.40 36.30
N LEU A 32 -1.26 -15.06 36.46
CA LEU A 32 -1.00 -14.13 35.36
C LEU A 32 0.43 -13.56 35.41
N VAL A 33 1.02 -13.54 36.60
CA VAL A 33 2.35 -13.00 36.90
C VAL A 33 3.02 -13.93 37.89
N ASP A 34 4.18 -14.46 37.53
CA ASP A 34 5.03 -15.18 38.47
C ASP A 34 5.81 -14.20 39.35
N PHE A 35 5.77 -14.43 40.65
CA PHE A 35 6.45 -13.61 41.67
C PHE A 35 7.44 -14.50 42.43
N PHE A 36 8.70 -14.45 42.02
CA PHE A 36 9.76 -15.25 42.58
C PHE A 36 10.65 -14.40 43.50
N ILE A 37 10.86 -14.84 44.74
CA ILE A 37 11.76 -14.15 45.67
C ILE A 37 13.15 -14.76 45.51
N SER A 38 14.11 -13.96 45.05
CA SER A 38 15.48 -14.38 44.81
C SER A 38 16.29 -14.48 46.10
N SER A 39 17.47 -15.12 46.02
CA SER A 39 18.39 -15.26 47.15
C SER A 39 18.92 -13.93 47.69
N ASP A 40 18.87 -12.87 46.88
CA ASP A 40 19.35 -11.53 47.24
C ASP A 40 18.25 -10.66 47.86
N ASN A 41 17.13 -11.28 48.27
CA ASN A 41 15.94 -10.62 48.82
C ASN A 41 15.29 -9.61 47.87
N CYS A 42 15.41 -9.84 46.57
CA CYS A 42 14.68 -9.10 45.55
C CYS A 42 13.56 -9.96 44.99
N LEU A 43 12.53 -9.31 44.46
CA LEU A 43 11.42 -9.93 43.78
C LEU A 43 11.68 -9.92 42.27
N GLU A 44 11.75 -11.09 41.67
CA GLU A 44 11.72 -11.31 40.23
C GLU A 44 10.26 -11.50 39.80
N ILE A 45 9.81 -10.65 38.88
CA ILE A 45 8.40 -10.55 38.47
C ILE A 45 8.36 -10.90 36.98
N THR A 46 7.71 -12.01 36.63
CA THR A 46 7.62 -12.48 35.24
C THR A 46 6.17 -12.51 34.77
N GLY A 47 5.82 -11.75 33.73
CA GLY A 47 4.44 -11.74 33.21
C GLY A 47 4.13 -13.00 32.40
N LEU A 48 3.15 -13.80 32.82
CA LEU A 48 2.75 -15.06 32.17
C LEU A 48 1.60 -14.86 31.17
N ASP A 49 0.55 -14.15 31.57
CA ASP A 49 -0.64 -13.89 30.74
C ASP A 49 -1.20 -12.48 30.99
N LEU A 50 -2.04 -12.01 30.08
CA LEU A 50 -2.60 -10.66 30.11
C LEU A 50 -3.55 -10.47 31.29
N GLY A 51 -3.40 -9.35 31.99
CA GLY A 51 -4.32 -8.96 33.05
C GLY A 51 -3.61 -8.32 34.22
N ARG A 52 -4.35 -8.19 35.32
CA ARG A 52 -3.88 -7.57 36.55
C ARG A 52 -3.80 -8.62 37.65
N GLU A 53 -2.69 -8.63 38.36
CA GLU A 53 -2.46 -9.52 39.50
C GLU A 53 -1.77 -8.79 40.65
N GLU A 54 -1.91 -9.27 41.88
CA GLU A 54 -1.39 -8.64 43.08
C GLU A 54 -0.58 -9.62 43.94
N ALA A 55 0.59 -9.19 44.42
CA ALA A 55 1.38 -9.88 45.42
C ALA A 55 1.35 -9.14 46.76
N CYS A 56 1.23 -9.90 47.85
CA CYS A 56 1.16 -9.39 49.22
C CYS A 56 2.45 -9.79 49.94
N LEU A 57 3.36 -8.85 50.08
CA LEU A 57 4.75 -9.10 50.46
C LEU A 57 4.95 -8.74 51.93
N VAL A 58 5.55 -9.66 52.69
CA VAL A 58 5.95 -9.42 54.08
C VAL A 58 7.46 -9.57 54.21
N LEU A 59 8.09 -8.54 54.78
CA LEU A 59 9.53 -8.47 55.06
C LEU A 59 9.74 -8.41 56.57
N CYS A 60 10.58 -9.28 57.12
CA CYS A 60 10.88 -9.30 58.55
C CYS A 60 12.39 -9.28 58.82
N ASP A 61 12.81 -8.54 59.85
CA ASP A 61 14.20 -8.49 60.29
C ASP A 61 14.54 -9.54 61.37
N ASP A 62 15.79 -9.53 61.83
CA ASP A 62 16.33 -10.39 62.88
C ASP A 62 15.90 -9.98 64.30
N LEU A 63 15.30 -8.80 64.46
CA LEU A 63 14.74 -8.29 65.72
C LEU A 63 13.25 -8.63 65.87
N GLY A 64 12.64 -9.19 64.82
CA GLY A 64 11.25 -9.63 64.79
C GLY A 64 10.26 -8.56 64.32
N PHE A 65 10.72 -7.40 63.84
CA PHE A 65 9.87 -6.41 63.20
C PHE A 65 9.57 -6.86 61.77
N CYS A 66 8.32 -6.68 61.35
CA CYS A 66 7.88 -6.98 60.01
C CYS A 66 7.12 -5.79 59.43
N ASP A 67 7.29 -5.57 58.13
CA ASP A 67 6.50 -4.63 57.34
C ASP A 67 5.80 -5.36 56.18
N THR A 68 4.70 -4.79 55.71
CA THR A 68 3.85 -5.38 54.66
C THR A 68 3.63 -4.38 53.54
N THR A 69 3.82 -4.83 52.30
CA THR A 69 3.54 -4.04 51.10
C THR A 69 2.76 -4.85 50.07
N PHE A 70 2.00 -4.16 49.23
CA PHE A 70 1.21 -4.76 48.17
C PHE A 70 1.74 -4.29 46.82
N LEU A 71 2.01 -5.24 45.92
CA LEU A 71 2.47 -4.96 44.57
C LEU A 71 1.42 -5.40 43.57
N THR A 72 0.74 -4.43 42.96
CA THR A 72 -0.12 -4.68 41.80
C THR A 72 0.72 -4.65 40.53
N MET A 73 0.64 -5.70 39.73
CA MET A 73 1.25 -5.79 38.40
C MET A 73 0.18 -5.89 37.32
N MET A 74 0.42 -5.25 36.18
CA MET A 74 -0.42 -5.34 35.00
C MET A 74 0.42 -5.81 33.81
N VAL A 75 0.10 -6.98 33.28
CA VAL A 75 0.71 -7.50 32.05
C VAL A 75 -0.15 -7.02 30.88
N VAL A 76 0.47 -6.24 30.01
CA VAL A 76 -0.16 -5.73 28.79
C VAL A 76 0.45 -6.39 27.55
N PRO A 77 -0.25 -6.40 26.40
CA PRO A 77 0.32 -6.86 25.15
C PRO A 77 1.53 -6.01 24.78
N TYR A 78 2.59 -6.65 24.27
CA TYR A 78 3.71 -5.92 23.69
C TYR A 78 3.25 -5.22 22.41
N GLN A 79 3.27 -3.89 22.40
CA GLN A 79 2.91 -3.08 21.24
C GLN A 79 4.16 -2.41 20.68
N PHE A 80 4.33 -2.46 19.37
CA PHE A 80 5.36 -1.75 18.62
C PHE A 80 4.68 -0.85 17.58
N PRO A 81 5.36 0.20 17.05
CA PRO A 81 4.82 0.97 15.94
C PRO A 81 4.45 0.05 14.77
N PRO A 82 3.44 0.39 13.94
CA PRO A 82 3.09 -0.45 12.79
C PRO A 82 4.30 -0.72 11.89
N GLN A 83 4.28 -1.84 11.17
CA GLN A 83 5.21 -2.09 10.06
C GLN A 83 4.40 -2.05 8.77
N ALA A 84 4.60 -0.98 8.00
CA ALA A 84 3.92 -0.76 6.74
C ALA A 84 4.72 -1.34 5.58
N PHE A 85 4.06 -2.02 4.64
CA PHE A 85 4.65 -2.59 3.44
C PHE A 85 4.02 -1.98 2.19
N ASN A 86 4.79 -1.95 1.09
CA ASN A 86 4.33 -1.33 -0.13
C ASN A 86 3.19 -2.12 -0.78
N ASP A 87 2.25 -1.38 -1.38
CA ASP A 87 1.07 -1.91 -2.02
C ASP A 87 1.06 -1.64 -3.52
N ALA A 88 0.21 -2.38 -4.22
CA ALA A 88 -0.08 -2.15 -5.62
C ALA A 88 -1.57 -2.28 -5.92
N GLY A 89 -2.05 -1.46 -6.86
CA GLY A 89 -3.39 -1.54 -7.42
C GLY A 89 -3.35 -1.44 -8.94
N ARG A 90 -4.40 -1.92 -9.60
CA ARG A 90 -4.59 -1.76 -11.04
C ARG A 90 -6.04 -1.40 -11.32
N THR A 91 -6.25 -0.40 -12.17
CA THR A 91 -7.60 0.05 -12.54
C THR A 91 -7.62 0.63 -13.95
N ASP A 92 -8.81 0.72 -14.54
CA ASP A 92 -9.00 1.40 -15.82
C ASP A 92 -9.13 2.90 -15.61
N GLN A 93 -8.99 3.66 -16.68
CA GLN A 93 -9.25 5.08 -16.68
C GLN A 93 -10.68 5.36 -16.21
N ASP A 94 -10.86 6.45 -15.45
CA ASP A 94 -12.16 6.88 -14.92
C ASP A 94 -12.85 5.89 -13.95
N ASN A 95 -12.28 4.71 -13.71
CA ASN A 95 -12.75 3.71 -12.77
C ASN A 95 -12.03 3.82 -11.41
N PRO A 96 -12.74 4.09 -10.30
CA PRO A 96 -12.12 4.09 -8.98
C PRO A 96 -11.84 2.68 -8.47
N ILE A 97 -10.75 2.51 -7.73
CA ILE A 97 -10.40 1.24 -7.05
C ILE A 97 -10.31 1.43 -5.54
N ILE A 98 -10.68 0.40 -4.78
CA ILE A 98 -10.46 0.31 -3.34
C ILE A 98 -9.25 -0.59 -3.09
N ILE A 99 -8.27 -0.08 -2.34
CA ILE A 99 -7.02 -0.75 -2.00
C ILE A 99 -7.01 -0.99 -0.48
N ASP A 100 -6.89 -2.24 -0.08
CA ASP A 100 -6.68 -2.62 1.31
C ASP A 100 -5.19 -2.61 1.64
N VAL A 101 -4.69 -1.43 2.03
CA VAL A 101 -3.29 -1.22 2.40
C VAL A 101 -2.88 -1.94 3.69
N GLN A 102 -3.84 -2.49 4.44
CA GLN A 102 -3.54 -3.23 5.67
C GLN A 102 -3.27 -4.72 5.40
N ALA A 103 -3.59 -5.22 4.20
CA ALA A 103 -3.61 -6.64 3.90
C ALA A 103 -2.22 -7.31 4.06
N ASN A 104 -1.15 -6.56 3.82
CA ASN A 104 0.24 -7.00 3.97
C ASN A 104 0.97 -6.31 5.14
N ASP A 105 0.30 -5.43 5.89
CA ASP A 105 0.86 -4.71 7.03
C ASP A 105 0.85 -5.54 8.32
N ASN A 106 1.78 -5.20 9.23
CA ASN A 106 1.74 -5.71 10.60
C ASN A 106 1.35 -4.60 11.57
N VAL A 107 0.08 -4.63 11.99
CA VAL A 107 -0.52 -3.63 12.87
C VAL A 107 -0.95 -4.26 14.19
N VAL A 108 -0.09 -4.18 15.20
CA VAL A 108 -0.41 -4.62 16.56
C VAL A 108 -1.01 -3.47 17.37
N GLY A 109 -2.05 -3.75 18.15
CA GLY A 109 -2.73 -2.74 18.99
C GLY A 109 -3.77 -1.88 18.25
N GLY A 110 -4.07 -2.21 16.98
CA GLY A 110 -5.07 -1.53 16.16
C GLY A 110 -4.63 -0.17 15.60
N ILE A 111 -5.44 0.38 14.70
CA ILE A 111 -5.18 1.66 14.03
C ILE A 111 -5.81 2.81 14.79
N LYS A 112 -5.04 3.88 14.99
CA LYS A 112 -5.54 5.18 15.47
C LYS A 112 -5.64 6.22 14.37
N VAL A 113 -4.70 6.20 13.43
CA VAL A 113 -4.67 7.13 12.30
C VAL A 113 -4.30 6.35 11.04
N LEU A 114 -5.05 6.59 9.98
CA LEU A 114 -4.69 6.24 8.61
C LEU A 114 -4.90 7.49 7.74
N SER A 115 -3.87 7.90 7.00
CA SER A 115 -3.92 9.12 6.18
C SER A 115 -3.02 9.02 4.96
N VAL A 116 -3.34 9.77 3.91
CA VAL A 116 -2.47 9.96 2.75
C VAL A 116 -1.57 11.17 3.03
N VAL A 117 -0.26 10.95 3.09
CA VAL A 117 0.73 11.99 3.45
C VAL A 117 1.47 12.56 2.24
N ASN A 118 1.57 11.78 1.16
CA ASN A 118 2.00 12.26 -0.14
C ASN A 118 0.94 11.88 -1.18
N PRO A 119 0.14 12.83 -1.68
CA PRO A 119 -0.95 12.52 -2.60
C PRO A 119 -0.42 12.08 -3.97
N PRO A 120 -1.24 11.34 -4.73
CA PRO A 120 -0.92 10.99 -6.11
C PRO A 120 -0.84 12.22 -7.01
N LYS A 121 -0.12 12.11 -8.13
CA LYS A 121 0.11 13.23 -9.05
C LYS A 121 -1.02 13.40 -10.06
N TYR A 122 -1.60 12.30 -10.52
CA TYR A 122 -2.58 12.25 -11.60
C TYR A 122 -3.96 11.76 -11.13
N GLY A 123 -4.15 11.53 -9.83
CA GLY A 123 -5.46 11.23 -9.27
C GLY A 123 -5.62 11.78 -7.86
N ARG A 124 -6.58 11.20 -7.13
CA ARG A 124 -6.79 11.48 -5.70
C ARG A 124 -6.99 10.19 -4.92
N ALA A 125 -6.42 10.12 -3.73
CA ALA A 125 -6.57 9.02 -2.80
C ALA A 125 -7.33 9.49 -1.55
N ILE A 126 -8.35 8.75 -1.14
CA ILE A 126 -9.22 9.06 0.00
C ILE A 126 -9.27 7.86 0.94
N VAL A 127 -9.00 8.11 2.23
CA VAL A 127 -9.16 7.09 3.27
C VAL A 127 -10.65 6.92 3.58
N LEU A 128 -11.12 5.67 3.53
CA LEU A 128 -12.50 5.29 3.84
C LEU A 128 -12.65 4.93 5.33
N SER A 129 -13.88 4.95 5.83
CA SER A 129 -14.19 4.69 7.24
C SER A 129 -13.88 3.27 7.71
N ASN A 130 -13.77 2.31 6.79
CA ASN A 130 -13.39 0.93 7.05
C ASN A 130 -11.86 0.71 7.05
N GLY A 131 -11.06 1.76 6.87
CA GLY A 131 -9.59 1.67 6.88
C GLY A 131 -8.96 1.24 5.55
N THR A 132 -9.71 1.22 4.46
CA THR A 132 -9.14 1.06 3.12
C THR A 132 -8.94 2.44 2.45
N ILE A 133 -8.20 2.48 1.34
CA ILE A 133 -7.98 3.70 0.57
C ILE A 133 -8.66 3.55 -0.80
N GLN A 134 -9.54 4.49 -1.14
CA GLN A 134 -10.11 4.59 -2.47
C GLN A 134 -9.29 5.55 -3.33
N TYR A 135 -8.80 5.05 -4.46
CA TYR A 135 -8.10 5.83 -5.48
C TYR A 135 -9.05 6.16 -6.63
N PHE A 136 -9.02 7.43 -7.07
CA PHE A 136 -9.76 7.93 -8.22
C PHE A 136 -8.75 8.46 -9.26
N PRO A 137 -8.59 7.80 -10.41
CA PRO A 137 -7.78 8.33 -11.52
C PRO A 137 -8.38 9.65 -12.06
N ASP A 138 -7.56 10.66 -12.37
CA ASP A 138 -8.00 11.76 -13.23
C ASP A 138 -7.78 11.41 -14.71
N LYS A 139 -8.42 12.15 -15.62
CA LYS A 139 -8.27 11.99 -17.08
C LYS A 139 -6.82 12.10 -17.59
N GLN A 140 -5.94 12.78 -16.84
CA GLN A 140 -4.53 12.94 -17.18
C GLN A 140 -3.66 11.76 -16.71
N SER A 141 -4.26 10.78 -16.01
CA SER A 141 -3.60 9.57 -15.50
C SER A 141 -3.19 8.56 -16.56
N CYS A 142 -3.55 8.79 -17.83
CA CYS A 142 -3.21 7.92 -18.95
C CYS A 142 -1.70 8.00 -19.33
N ARG A 143 -0.84 7.99 -18.32
CA ARG A 143 0.63 7.86 -18.41
C ARG A 143 1.11 6.52 -17.82
N GLY A 144 0.19 5.60 -17.52
CA GLY A 144 0.44 4.21 -17.16
C GLY A 144 0.68 3.93 -15.68
N ARG A 145 1.08 4.92 -14.86
CA ARG A 145 1.32 4.72 -13.43
C ARG A 145 1.15 6.01 -12.63
N ASP A 146 0.56 5.88 -11.45
CA ASP A 146 0.58 6.89 -10.39
C ASP A 146 1.06 6.28 -9.06
N GLU A 147 1.46 7.12 -8.11
CA GLU A 147 1.99 6.68 -6.82
C GLU A 147 1.61 7.66 -5.71
N PHE A 148 1.24 7.12 -4.54
CA PHE A 148 1.02 7.91 -3.33
C PHE A 148 1.59 7.20 -2.10
N THR A 149 1.78 7.93 -1.00
CA THR A 149 2.29 7.39 0.27
C THR A 149 1.24 7.56 1.36
N TYR A 150 0.97 6.49 2.12
CA TYR A 150 0.11 6.54 3.30
C TYR A 150 0.93 6.47 4.59
N LEU A 151 0.33 6.94 5.68
CA LEU A 151 0.84 6.85 7.04
C LEU A 151 -0.20 6.13 7.90
N ILE A 152 0.26 5.12 8.62
CA ILE A 152 -0.51 4.33 9.57
C ILE A 152 0.09 4.47 10.97
N CYS A 153 -0.73 4.78 11.97
CA CYS A 153 -0.29 4.95 13.36
C CYS A 153 -1.14 4.13 14.32
N ASN A 154 -0.49 3.63 15.38
CA ASN A 154 -1.14 3.12 16.59
C ASN A 154 -0.80 4.00 17.81
N ASN A 155 -1.04 3.51 19.02
CA ASN A 155 -0.73 4.24 20.26
C ASN A 155 0.78 4.36 20.55
N VAL A 156 1.62 3.59 19.85
CA VAL A 156 3.07 3.51 20.09
C VAL A 156 3.84 4.34 19.08
N GLY A 157 3.44 4.33 17.81
CA GLY A 157 4.10 5.11 16.77
C GLY A 157 3.44 4.98 15.42
N CYS A 158 4.17 5.39 14.37
CA CYS A 158 3.69 5.40 13.00
C CYS A 158 4.70 4.76 12.04
N ALA A 159 4.19 4.26 10.91
CA ALA A 159 4.97 3.88 9.73
C ALA A 159 4.27 4.34 8.45
N SER A 160 5.02 4.37 7.36
CA SER A 160 4.53 4.78 6.04
C SER A 160 5.01 3.83 4.96
N ALA A 161 4.18 3.62 3.95
CA ALA A 161 4.53 2.87 2.75
C ALA A 161 3.91 3.50 1.49
N SER A 162 4.45 3.12 0.33
CA SER A 162 3.98 3.59 -0.97
C SER A 162 2.94 2.64 -1.56
N VAL A 163 1.99 3.22 -2.29
CA VAL A 163 1.02 2.51 -3.12
C VAL A 163 1.27 2.91 -4.56
N VAL A 164 1.56 1.93 -5.41
CA VAL A 164 1.69 2.13 -6.86
C VAL A 164 0.40 1.71 -7.56
N VAL A 165 -0.21 2.60 -8.33
CA VAL A 165 -1.42 2.30 -9.10
C VAL A 165 -1.09 2.26 -10.58
N GLU A 166 -1.25 1.10 -11.21
CA GLU A 166 -1.22 0.94 -12.66
C GLU A 166 -2.58 1.33 -13.24
N ILE A 167 -2.58 2.21 -14.25
CA ILE A 167 -3.80 2.78 -14.82
C ILE A 167 -3.84 2.40 -16.29
N LEU A 168 -4.81 1.56 -16.64
CA LEU A 168 -5.07 1.16 -18.02
C LEU A 168 -5.87 2.26 -18.69
N CYS A 169 -5.33 2.85 -19.74
CA CYS A 169 -6.07 3.84 -20.50
C CYS A 169 -7.23 3.19 -21.26
N ASP A 170 -8.35 3.90 -21.32
CA ASP A 170 -9.41 3.57 -22.25
C ASP A 170 -9.03 4.05 -23.64
N GLY A 171 -9.41 3.27 -24.65
CA GLY A 171 -9.18 3.63 -26.04
C GLY A 171 -7.73 3.57 -26.53
N VAL A 172 -7.45 4.37 -27.55
CA VAL A 172 -6.15 4.41 -28.23
C VAL A 172 -5.71 5.85 -28.48
N GLU A 173 -4.40 6.09 -28.52
CA GLU A 173 -3.83 7.38 -28.87
C GLU A 173 -3.25 7.33 -30.29
N VAL A 174 -3.83 8.12 -31.20
CA VAL A 174 -3.44 8.15 -32.60
C VAL A 174 -2.47 9.29 -32.86
N TYR A 175 -1.24 8.97 -33.25
CA TYR A 175 -0.22 9.99 -33.54
C TYR A 175 -0.47 10.64 -34.89
N SER A 176 -0.31 11.95 -34.98
CA SER A 176 -0.72 12.74 -36.15
C SER A 176 0.26 12.71 -37.34
N GLY A 177 1.35 11.96 -37.27
CA GLY A 177 2.29 11.86 -38.38
C GLY A 177 3.37 10.82 -38.19
N PHE A 178 4.00 10.45 -39.30
CA PHE A 178 5.07 9.47 -39.35
C PHE A 178 5.97 9.70 -40.57
N SER A 179 7.21 9.20 -40.50
CA SER A 179 8.27 9.46 -41.47
C SER A 179 8.93 8.17 -41.97
N PRO A 180 8.30 7.45 -42.92
CA PRO A 180 8.82 6.18 -43.43
C PRO A 180 9.98 6.42 -44.41
N ASN A 181 11.16 6.76 -43.87
CA ASN A 181 12.39 7.06 -44.62
C ASN A 181 13.48 5.98 -44.44
N GLY A 182 13.23 4.96 -43.62
CA GLY A 182 14.14 3.83 -43.39
C GLY A 182 15.25 4.09 -42.38
N ASP A 183 15.17 5.15 -41.56
CA ASP A 183 16.12 5.43 -40.49
C ASP A 183 15.80 4.71 -39.16
N GLY A 184 14.63 4.06 -39.10
CA GLY A 184 14.18 3.27 -37.95
C GLY A 184 13.33 4.05 -36.96
N TRP A 185 13.09 5.34 -37.20
CA TRP A 185 12.26 6.20 -36.35
C TRP A 185 10.96 6.58 -37.05
N ASN A 186 9.83 6.40 -36.35
CA ASN A 186 8.50 6.77 -36.85
C ASN A 186 8.20 6.19 -38.26
N GLU A 187 8.58 4.95 -38.53
CA GLU A 187 8.45 4.31 -39.85
C GLU A 187 7.01 3.91 -40.22
N VAL A 188 6.10 3.94 -39.25
CA VAL A 188 4.73 3.45 -39.38
C VAL A 188 3.75 4.46 -38.83
N PHE A 189 2.51 4.41 -39.31
CA PHE A 189 1.41 5.13 -38.68
C PHE A 189 1.15 4.53 -37.29
N PHE A 190 1.75 5.13 -36.27
CA PHE A 190 1.75 4.59 -34.92
C PHE A 190 0.51 5.00 -34.14
N ILE A 191 -0.12 4.02 -33.51
CA ILE A 191 -1.28 4.16 -32.65
C ILE A 191 -0.96 3.44 -31.34
N ALA A 192 -0.82 4.18 -30.25
CA ALA A 192 -0.52 3.58 -28.95
C ALA A 192 -1.73 2.80 -28.43
N ASN A 193 -1.43 1.69 -27.74
CA ASN A 193 -2.38 0.73 -27.17
C ASN A 193 -3.20 -0.09 -28.18
N ILE A 194 -2.98 0.06 -29.49
CA ILE A 194 -3.73 -0.68 -30.51
C ILE A 194 -3.51 -2.19 -30.43
N GLU A 195 -2.36 -2.64 -29.93
CA GLU A 195 -2.04 -4.06 -29.76
C GLU A 195 -2.91 -4.75 -28.71
N SER A 196 -3.45 -3.98 -27.75
CA SER A 196 -4.41 -4.45 -26.75
C SER A 196 -5.86 -4.48 -27.27
N ARG A 197 -6.08 -3.97 -28.48
CA ARG A 197 -7.40 -3.81 -29.12
C ARG A 197 -7.44 -4.63 -30.42
N PRO A 198 -7.49 -5.97 -30.35
CA PRO A 198 -7.40 -6.83 -31.53
C PRO A 198 -8.58 -6.64 -32.50
N ASP A 199 -9.75 -6.29 -31.97
CA ASP A 199 -10.97 -6.00 -32.72
C ASP A 199 -11.02 -4.52 -33.10
N ASN A 200 -10.09 -4.11 -33.98
CA ASN A 200 -10.07 -2.77 -34.55
C ASN A 200 -10.18 -2.80 -36.08
N TYR A 201 -10.60 -1.68 -36.68
CA TYR A 201 -10.73 -1.54 -38.12
C TYR A 201 -10.26 -0.16 -38.56
N LEU A 202 -9.08 -0.12 -39.20
CA LEU A 202 -8.45 1.09 -39.69
C LEU A 202 -8.72 1.27 -41.18
N ARG A 203 -9.21 2.45 -41.56
CA ARG A 203 -9.33 2.93 -42.94
C ARG A 203 -8.60 4.26 -43.08
N VAL A 204 -7.82 4.40 -44.15
CA VAL A 204 -7.09 5.64 -44.47
C VAL A 204 -7.45 6.10 -45.87
N TYR A 205 -7.71 7.39 -46.00
CA TYR A 205 -8.16 8.06 -47.20
C TYR A 205 -7.17 9.15 -47.60
N ASN A 206 -6.98 9.34 -48.89
CA ASN A 206 -6.25 10.51 -49.39
C ASN A 206 -7.13 11.77 -49.36
N ARG A 207 -6.53 12.93 -49.68
CA ARG A 207 -7.22 14.23 -49.70
C ARG A 207 -8.42 14.35 -50.65
N TRP A 208 -8.58 13.41 -51.57
CA TRP A 208 -9.72 13.36 -52.50
C TRP A 208 -10.84 12.42 -52.02
N GLY A 209 -10.69 11.80 -50.84
CA GLY A 209 -11.65 10.86 -50.28
C GLY A 209 -11.53 9.43 -50.80
N ASN A 210 -10.49 9.11 -51.58
CA ASN A 210 -10.25 7.73 -52.03
C ASN A 210 -9.60 6.92 -50.91
N LEU A 211 -10.12 5.71 -50.67
CA LEU A 211 -9.53 4.74 -49.74
C LEU A 211 -8.17 4.25 -50.27
N VAL A 212 -7.12 4.44 -49.49
CA VAL A 212 -5.73 4.06 -49.84
C VAL A 212 -5.14 3.00 -48.92
N TYR A 213 -5.76 2.76 -47.76
CA TYR A 213 -5.37 1.66 -46.88
C TYR A 213 -6.57 1.22 -46.04
N GLU A 214 -6.67 -0.09 -45.82
CA GLU A 214 -7.73 -0.70 -45.03
C GLU A 214 -7.25 -2.00 -44.41
N ILE A 215 -7.51 -2.19 -43.12
CA ILE A 215 -7.16 -3.42 -42.40
C ILE A 215 -8.02 -3.61 -41.16
N LYS A 216 -8.40 -4.86 -40.88
CA LYS A 216 -8.93 -5.29 -39.58
C LYS A 216 -7.79 -5.81 -38.71
N GLY A 217 -7.79 -5.46 -37.43
CA GLY A 217 -6.74 -5.81 -36.48
C GLY A 217 -5.40 -5.15 -36.83
N TYR A 218 -5.40 -3.83 -36.98
CA TYR A 218 -4.19 -3.05 -37.19
C TYR A 218 -3.20 -3.23 -36.03
N LYS A 219 -1.91 -3.33 -36.35
CA LYS A 219 -0.83 -3.62 -35.39
C LYS A 219 0.41 -2.77 -35.65
N ASN A 220 0.23 -1.49 -35.96
CA ASN A 220 1.35 -0.56 -36.20
C ASN A 220 2.31 -1.04 -37.30
N ASN A 221 1.78 -1.50 -38.43
CA ASN A 221 2.55 -2.11 -39.52
C ASN A 221 2.44 -1.36 -40.87
N TRP A 222 1.70 -0.24 -40.93
CA TRP A 222 1.53 0.48 -42.19
C TRP A 222 2.56 1.59 -42.36
N THR A 223 3.36 1.47 -43.41
CA THR A 223 4.46 2.38 -43.76
C THR A 223 4.07 3.45 -44.79
N GLY A 224 2.78 3.74 -44.93
CA GLY A 224 2.31 4.74 -45.90
C GLY A 224 2.40 4.25 -47.35
N THR A 225 2.05 2.98 -47.59
CA THR A 225 2.05 2.36 -48.92
C THR A 225 0.65 2.03 -49.42
N TRP A 226 0.43 2.10 -50.73
CA TRP A 226 -0.80 1.69 -51.41
C TRP A 226 -0.46 0.94 -52.70
N ASN A 227 -1.03 -0.25 -52.90
CA ASN A 227 -0.75 -1.12 -54.04
C ASN A 227 0.75 -1.37 -54.27
N GLY A 228 1.51 -1.56 -53.18
CA GLY A 228 2.96 -1.80 -53.21
C GLY A 228 3.81 -0.58 -53.55
N LYS A 229 3.22 0.62 -53.69
CA LYS A 229 3.94 1.87 -53.95
C LYS A 229 3.85 2.79 -52.74
N LEU A 230 4.88 3.62 -52.55
CA LEU A 230 4.85 4.69 -51.55
C LEU A 230 3.78 5.72 -51.92
N LEU A 231 2.95 6.08 -50.95
CA LEU A 231 2.05 7.22 -51.07
C LEU A 231 2.87 8.53 -51.00
N PRO A 232 2.53 9.57 -51.77
CA PRO A 232 3.20 10.87 -51.67
C PRO A 232 3.16 11.47 -50.28
N ASP A 233 4.09 12.38 -50.00
CA ASP A 233 4.07 13.17 -48.78
C ASP A 233 2.82 14.08 -48.73
N GLY A 234 2.33 14.29 -47.52
CA GLY A 234 1.20 15.17 -47.23
C GLY A 234 0.16 14.55 -46.31
N THR A 235 -0.99 15.21 -46.26
CA THR A 235 -2.07 14.88 -45.33
C THR A 235 -3.01 13.80 -45.88
N TYR A 236 -3.25 12.80 -45.04
CA TYR A 236 -4.23 11.74 -45.19
C TYR A 236 -5.24 11.80 -44.05
N PHE A 237 -6.38 11.15 -44.21
CA PHE A 237 -7.44 11.12 -43.20
C PHE A 237 -7.71 9.69 -42.80
N TYR A 238 -7.88 9.43 -41.50
CA TYR A 238 -8.18 8.10 -41.01
C TYR A 238 -9.54 8.03 -40.33
N ILE A 239 -10.11 6.83 -40.37
CA ILE A 239 -11.21 6.39 -39.51
C ILE A 239 -10.73 5.09 -38.87
N LEU A 240 -10.64 5.08 -37.55
CA LEU A 240 -10.34 3.89 -36.76
C LEU A 240 -11.56 3.58 -35.89
N GLU A 241 -12.08 2.38 -36.04
CA GLU A 241 -13.10 1.81 -35.16
C GLU A 241 -12.41 0.82 -34.23
N VAL A 242 -12.68 0.91 -32.93
CA VAL A 242 -12.20 0.00 -31.89
C VAL A 242 -13.42 -0.55 -31.17
N GLU A 243 -13.62 -1.85 -31.20
CA GLU A 243 -14.68 -2.51 -30.46
C GLU A 243 -14.25 -2.70 -28.99
N GLU A 244 -15.08 -2.24 -28.07
CA GLU A 244 -15.00 -2.53 -26.63
C GLU A 244 -16.28 -3.28 -26.20
N GLU A 245 -16.34 -3.79 -24.95
CA GLU A 245 -17.38 -4.76 -24.54
C GLU A 245 -18.83 -4.30 -24.81
N ASP A 246 -19.10 -3.00 -24.67
CA ASP A 246 -20.45 -2.43 -24.80
C ASP A 246 -20.58 -1.33 -25.88
N GLU A 247 -19.48 -0.90 -26.50
CA GLU A 247 -19.50 0.17 -27.50
C GLU A 247 -18.37 0.09 -28.53
N THR A 248 -18.60 0.73 -29.68
CA THR A 248 -17.56 0.95 -30.70
C THR A 248 -17.03 2.38 -30.58
N LEU A 249 -15.78 2.52 -30.17
CA LEU A 249 -15.08 3.81 -30.15
C LEU A 249 -14.61 4.18 -31.56
N ILE A 250 -14.91 5.41 -32.00
CA ILE A 250 -14.57 5.89 -33.35
C ILE A 250 -13.60 7.06 -33.26
N TYR A 251 -12.38 6.86 -33.76
CA TYR A 251 -11.34 7.87 -33.87
C TYR A 251 -11.25 8.36 -35.31
N ARG A 252 -11.17 9.68 -35.49
CA ARG A 252 -11.05 10.31 -36.81
C ARG A 252 -10.09 11.47 -36.73
N GLY A 253 -9.29 11.64 -37.77
CA GLY A 253 -8.34 12.73 -37.82
C GLY A 253 -7.53 12.75 -39.09
N ALA A 254 -6.57 13.67 -39.10
CA ALA A 254 -5.54 13.73 -40.12
C ALA A 254 -4.28 13.00 -39.64
N VAL A 255 -3.57 12.38 -40.57
CA VAL A 255 -2.21 11.85 -40.38
C VAL A 255 -1.33 12.39 -41.50
N GLU A 256 -0.16 12.90 -41.15
CA GLU A 256 0.81 13.43 -42.10
C GLU A 256 1.91 12.42 -42.40
N ILE A 257 2.24 12.27 -43.69
CA ILE A 257 3.41 11.52 -44.14
C ILE A 257 4.47 12.52 -44.59
N HIS A 258 5.66 12.44 -44.01
CA HIS A 258 6.83 13.28 -44.37
C HIS A 258 8.07 12.41 -44.49
N ARG A 259 8.84 12.48 -45.58
CA ARG A 259 10.04 11.64 -45.77
C ARG A 259 11.33 12.43 -45.89
#